data_AF-A0A1S2LS36-F1
#
_entry.id   AF-A0A1S2LS36-F1
#
_cell.length_a   1.000
_cell.length_b   1.000
_cell.length_c   1.000
_cell.angle_alpha   90.00
_cell.angle_beta   90.00
_cell.angle_gamma   90.00
#
_symmetry.space_group_name_H-M   'P 1'
#
loop_
_entity.id
_entity.type
_entity.pdbx_description
1 polymer ?
#
loop_
_entity_poly.entity_id
_entity_poly.type
_entity_poly.pdbx_seq_one_letter_code
_entity_poly.pdbx_strand_id
1 'polypeptide(L)'
;MEQAEKEAKIPEVENQKILKRSLKYGLEAAPSIGDRTISTFTREPRPAYAGIPTFLRTPFLEDVRRVGEYDVAFMGVPFDIGTTYRAGARFGPEAMRRISKLYTSYSYEKGVDLVESLNMCDVGDVFTIANIEKSFDQIFKAVSHVFKQGTLPVMLGGDHAIGYPCLRAIAEHVDGKVGIIHMDRHLDLQEKDMDERMHTTPWFHATNIPNAPPENLVQVGIGGWQVPREAVQNVRKFNTTAISIDDVEKLGIEKVAEIALEKAWQGGAKAVYLSVDIDSFDAGFVPGTGWPEPGGFTPREGLKFLDIVAREGICGMELVEVSPPYDVSDQTALLGTRIICDVLASMVDAGKLGKKFS
;
A
#
# COMPACT_ATOMS: atom_id res chain seq x y z
N MET A 1 -3.01 22.22 19.56
CA MET A 1 -2.08 23.38 19.61
C MET A 1 -0.78 23.02 18.92
N GLU A 2 -0.14 21.91 19.29
CA GLU A 2 1.07 21.41 18.62
C GLU A 2 0.91 21.18 17.11
N GLN A 3 -0.22 20.61 16.65
CA GLN A 3 -0.46 20.35 15.22
C GLN A 3 -0.49 21.64 14.39
N ALA A 4 -1.10 22.71 14.92
CA ALA A 4 -1.14 24.01 14.25
C ALA A 4 0.25 24.65 14.15
N GLU A 5 1.11 24.43 15.16
CA GLU A 5 2.50 24.91 15.12
C GLU A 5 3.38 24.08 14.19
N LYS A 6 3.09 22.79 14.00
CA LYS A 6 3.74 21.96 12.98
C LYS A 6 3.35 22.43 11.58
N GLU A 7 2.06 22.68 11.35
CA GLU A 7 1.54 23.18 10.07
C GLU A 7 2.25 24.45 9.62
N ALA A 8 2.40 25.43 10.51
CA ALA A 8 3.06 26.70 10.20
C ALA A 8 4.54 26.58 9.75
N LYS A 9 5.16 25.40 9.89
CA LYS A 9 6.53 25.10 9.46
C LYS A 9 6.58 24.41 8.10
N ILE A 10 5.45 23.95 7.57
CA ILE A 10 5.38 23.28 6.27
C ILE A 10 5.51 24.34 5.17
N PRO A 11 6.40 24.18 4.19
CA PRO A 11 6.52 25.11 3.08
C PRO A 11 5.28 25.01 2.16
N GLU A 12 5.04 26.04 1.36
CA GLU A 12 3.99 26.02 0.30
C GLU A 12 4.60 25.97 -1.12
N VAL A 13 5.85 25.55 -1.24
CA VAL A 13 6.64 25.75 -2.47
C VAL A 13 6.08 24.91 -3.61
N GLU A 14 5.80 23.62 -3.36
CA GLU A 14 5.31 22.70 -4.38
C GLU A 14 3.84 22.97 -4.71
N ASN A 15 3.01 23.28 -3.72
CA ASN A 15 1.63 23.71 -3.92
C ASN A 15 1.57 24.98 -4.79
N GLN A 16 2.40 25.99 -4.51
CA GLN A 16 2.47 27.19 -5.35
C GLN A 16 2.97 26.89 -6.77
N LYS A 17 3.89 25.94 -6.96
CA LYS A 17 4.32 25.49 -8.30
C LYS A 17 3.17 24.80 -9.05
N ILE A 18 2.37 23.97 -8.38
CA ILE A 18 1.19 23.32 -8.96
C ILE A 18 0.16 24.35 -9.42
N LEU A 19 -0.16 25.34 -8.56
CA LEU A 19 -1.08 26.44 -8.91
C LEU A 19 -0.57 27.24 -10.12
N LYS A 20 0.70 27.67 -10.10
CA LYS A 20 1.31 28.40 -11.23
C LYS A 20 1.29 27.57 -12.52
N ARG A 21 1.58 26.27 -12.42
CA ARG A 21 1.57 25.34 -13.56
C ARG A 21 0.17 25.20 -14.15
N SER A 22 -0.83 25.09 -13.30
CA SER A 22 -2.24 25.00 -13.70
C SER A 22 -2.70 26.24 -14.43
N LEU A 23 -2.43 27.44 -13.91
CA LEU A 23 -2.77 28.69 -14.59
C LEU A 23 -2.00 28.84 -15.92
N LYS A 24 -0.71 28.47 -15.95
CA LYS A 24 0.13 28.59 -17.15
C LYS A 24 -0.32 27.69 -18.30
N TYR A 25 -0.68 26.43 -18.00
CA TYR A 25 -1.09 25.45 -19.02
C TYR A 25 -2.61 25.32 -19.16
N GLY A 26 -3.36 26.01 -18.31
CA GLY A 26 -4.81 26.11 -18.33
C GLY A 26 -5.28 27.31 -19.15
N LEU A 27 -6.47 27.78 -18.79
CA LEU A 27 -7.07 28.98 -19.34
C LEU A 27 -7.53 29.82 -18.14
N GLU A 28 -7.34 31.14 -18.21
CA GLU A 28 -7.79 32.05 -17.16
C GLU A 28 -9.26 31.81 -16.81
N ALA A 29 -9.60 31.89 -15.52
CA ALA A 29 -10.97 31.82 -15.04
C ALA A 29 -11.87 32.87 -15.72
N ALA A 30 -13.15 32.53 -15.89
CA ALA A 30 -14.14 33.48 -16.40
C ALA A 30 -14.16 34.78 -15.57
N PRO A 31 -14.52 35.95 -16.16
CA PRO A 31 -14.55 37.22 -15.44
C PRO A 31 -15.39 37.21 -14.16
N SER A 32 -16.45 36.40 -14.12
CA SER A 32 -17.34 36.23 -12.97
C SER A 32 -16.71 35.50 -11.77
N ILE A 33 -15.58 34.81 -11.95
CA ILE A 33 -14.89 34.07 -10.89
C ILE A 33 -13.83 34.98 -10.26
N GLY A 34 -14.07 35.47 -9.04
CA GLY A 34 -13.17 36.42 -8.37
C GLY A 34 -11.80 35.86 -7.98
N ASP A 35 -11.73 34.56 -7.69
CA ASP A 35 -10.49 33.86 -7.34
C ASP A 35 -9.66 33.54 -8.60
N ARG A 36 -8.55 34.26 -8.78
CA ARG A 36 -7.65 34.11 -9.93
C ARG A 36 -6.63 32.99 -9.79
N THR A 37 -6.69 32.22 -8.70
CA THR A 37 -5.97 30.94 -8.59
C THR A 37 -6.69 29.81 -9.32
N ILE A 38 -7.97 29.98 -9.66
CA ILE A 38 -8.77 28.97 -10.35
C ILE A 38 -8.54 29.04 -11.87
N SER A 39 -8.09 27.93 -12.47
CA SER A 39 -8.08 27.73 -13.92
C SER A 39 -9.45 27.27 -14.45
N THR A 40 -9.84 27.70 -15.64
CA THR A 40 -11.06 27.22 -16.33
C THR A 40 -11.05 25.70 -16.55
N PHE A 41 -9.87 25.09 -16.75
CA PHE A 41 -9.72 23.63 -16.83
C PHE A 41 -9.03 23.11 -15.57
N THR A 42 -9.63 22.11 -14.91
CA THR A 42 -9.06 21.46 -13.73
C THR A 42 -7.72 20.81 -14.06
N ARG A 43 -6.66 21.40 -13.50
CA ARG A 43 -5.27 20.91 -13.58
C ARG A 43 -4.61 20.85 -12.20
N GLU A 44 -5.39 21.14 -11.17
CA GLU A 44 -4.98 21.23 -9.76
C GLU A 44 -5.72 20.19 -8.95
N PRO A 45 -5.34 20.02 -7.67
CA PRO A 45 -6.19 19.34 -6.70
C PRO A 45 -7.62 19.90 -6.63
N ARG A 46 -7.78 21.17 -6.99
CA ARG A 46 -9.00 21.99 -7.13
C ARG A 46 -9.89 21.75 -8.37
N PRO A 47 -11.18 21.34 -8.33
CA PRO A 47 -11.95 20.70 -7.27
C PRO A 47 -11.80 19.17 -7.25
N ALA A 48 -12.05 18.55 -6.10
CA ALA A 48 -11.82 17.12 -5.87
C ALA A 48 -12.60 16.16 -6.79
N TYR A 49 -13.75 16.58 -7.32
CA TYR A 49 -14.58 15.74 -8.17
C TYR A 49 -14.12 15.66 -9.64
N ALA A 50 -13.23 16.55 -10.09
CA ALA A 50 -12.78 16.65 -11.49
C ALA A 50 -11.28 16.32 -11.65
N GLY A 51 -10.80 16.32 -12.90
CA GLY A 51 -9.39 16.08 -13.25
C GLY A 51 -9.05 14.61 -13.53
N ILE A 52 -7.81 14.38 -13.97
CA ILE A 52 -7.27 13.05 -14.29
C ILE A 52 -7.06 12.27 -12.98
N PRO A 53 -7.61 11.04 -12.85
CA PRO A 53 -7.56 10.29 -11.59
C PRO A 53 -6.28 9.46 -11.48
N THR A 54 -5.13 10.10 -11.29
CA THR A 54 -3.91 9.44 -10.75
C THR A 54 -3.97 9.41 -9.22
N PHE A 55 -3.19 8.52 -8.59
CA PHE A 55 -3.17 8.42 -7.13
C PHE A 55 -2.71 9.74 -6.49
N LEU A 56 -3.52 10.29 -5.58
CA LEU A 56 -3.38 11.62 -4.97
C LEU A 56 -3.23 12.78 -5.97
N ARG A 57 -3.62 12.57 -7.24
CA ARG A 57 -3.39 13.50 -8.36
C ARG A 57 -1.90 13.82 -8.57
N THR A 58 -1.02 12.89 -8.22
CA THR A 58 0.40 13.00 -8.57
C THR A 58 0.58 12.96 -10.09
N PRO A 59 1.65 13.55 -10.63
CA PRO A 59 1.91 13.51 -12.07
C PRO A 59 1.98 12.07 -12.60
N PHE A 60 1.27 11.80 -13.70
CA PHE A 60 1.49 10.57 -14.46
C PHE A 60 2.86 10.63 -15.13
N LEU A 61 3.69 9.61 -14.88
CA LEU A 61 5.01 9.52 -15.47
C LEU A 61 4.95 8.88 -16.86
N GLU A 62 4.99 9.70 -17.90
CA GLU A 62 4.91 9.22 -19.30
C GLU A 62 6.09 8.33 -19.71
N ASP A 63 7.31 8.64 -19.22
CA ASP A 63 8.51 7.83 -19.46
C ASP A 63 8.97 7.15 -18.18
N VAL A 64 8.54 5.91 -17.98
CA VAL A 64 8.85 5.09 -16.79
C VAL A 64 10.36 4.91 -16.56
N ARG A 65 11.22 5.14 -17.56
CA ARG A 65 12.69 5.06 -17.38
C ARG A 65 13.22 6.18 -16.48
N ARG A 66 12.45 7.23 -16.27
CA ARG A 66 12.78 8.37 -15.40
C ARG A 66 12.28 8.20 -13.96
N VAL A 67 11.75 7.03 -13.60
CA VAL A 67 11.16 6.80 -12.27
C VAL A 67 12.14 7.08 -11.13
N GLY A 68 13.45 6.87 -11.33
CA GLY A 68 14.51 7.17 -10.36
C GLY A 68 14.71 8.66 -10.01
N GLU A 69 13.98 9.56 -10.66
CA GLU A 69 13.86 10.98 -10.30
C GLU A 69 12.87 11.22 -9.14
N TYR A 70 12.06 10.21 -8.80
CA TYR A 70 11.00 10.26 -7.79
C TYR A 70 11.37 9.44 -6.55
N ASP A 71 10.89 9.89 -5.40
CA ASP A 71 11.03 9.21 -4.11
C ASP A 71 10.04 8.05 -3.98
N VAL A 72 8.82 8.23 -4.52
CA VAL A 72 7.72 7.25 -4.47
C VAL A 72 7.08 7.11 -5.85
N ALA A 73 6.78 5.88 -6.24
CA ALA A 73 6.01 5.56 -7.43
C ALA A 73 4.80 4.71 -7.06
N PHE A 74 3.60 5.24 -7.34
CA PHE A 74 2.35 4.49 -7.26
C PHE A 74 2.14 3.68 -8.53
N MET A 75 1.86 2.39 -8.38
CA MET A 75 1.67 1.46 -9.49
C MET A 75 0.45 0.58 -9.22
N GLY A 76 -0.49 0.52 -10.15
CA GLY A 76 -1.62 -0.41 -10.02
C GLY A 76 -1.28 -1.81 -10.53
N VAL A 77 -1.82 -2.82 -9.86
CA VAL A 77 -1.71 -4.22 -10.25
C VAL A 77 -3.12 -4.81 -10.37
N PRO A 78 -3.86 -4.52 -11.46
CA PRO A 78 -5.24 -4.95 -11.63
C PRO A 78 -5.33 -6.46 -11.93
N PHE A 79 -5.25 -7.29 -10.90
CA PHE A 79 -5.19 -8.75 -10.99
C PHE A 79 -6.15 -9.37 -9.97
N ASP A 80 -7.02 -10.29 -10.38
CA ASP A 80 -7.87 -11.04 -9.42
C ASP A 80 -8.18 -12.47 -9.90
N ILE A 81 -7.29 -13.02 -10.75
CA ILE A 81 -7.45 -14.37 -11.28
C ILE A 81 -6.97 -15.44 -10.29
N GLY A 82 -6.33 -15.02 -9.18
CA GLY A 82 -5.98 -15.85 -8.04
C GLY A 82 -7.09 -15.91 -6.98
N THR A 83 -8.20 -15.17 -7.13
CA THR A 83 -9.31 -15.18 -6.17
C THR A 83 -10.11 -16.49 -6.22
N THR A 84 -10.43 -17.05 -5.06
CA THR A 84 -11.17 -18.33 -4.94
C THR A 84 -12.66 -18.19 -4.63
N TYR A 85 -13.12 -16.99 -4.22
CA TYR A 85 -14.52 -16.70 -3.91
C TYR A 85 -15.07 -15.52 -4.74
N ARG A 86 -15.04 -14.29 -4.20
CA ARG A 86 -15.61 -13.10 -4.85
C ARG A 86 -14.55 -12.31 -5.60
N ALA A 87 -14.50 -12.45 -6.92
CA ALA A 87 -13.64 -11.62 -7.77
C ALA A 87 -14.13 -10.16 -7.84
N GLY A 88 -13.25 -9.25 -8.27
CA GLY A 88 -13.53 -7.81 -8.36
C GLY A 88 -12.35 -6.92 -7.98
N ALA A 89 -11.34 -7.47 -7.31
CA ALA A 89 -10.15 -6.75 -6.88
C ALA A 89 -9.33 -6.18 -8.06
N ARG A 90 -9.50 -6.69 -9.29
CA ARG A 90 -8.88 -6.09 -10.49
C ARG A 90 -9.27 -4.61 -10.70
N PHE A 91 -10.38 -4.16 -10.13
CA PHE A 91 -10.84 -2.76 -10.19
C PHE A 91 -10.37 -1.92 -8.99
N GLY A 92 -9.74 -2.54 -7.99
CA GLY A 92 -9.20 -1.89 -6.79
C GLY A 92 -8.27 -0.71 -7.08
N PRO A 93 -7.28 -0.83 -8.00
CA PRO A 93 -6.37 0.27 -8.31
C PRO A 93 -7.10 1.51 -8.83
N GLU A 94 -8.08 1.33 -9.72
CA GLU A 94 -8.87 2.44 -10.26
C GLU A 94 -9.72 3.11 -9.16
N ALA A 95 -10.36 2.31 -8.30
CA ALA A 95 -11.19 2.84 -7.21
C ALA A 95 -10.37 3.65 -6.20
N MET A 96 -9.19 3.14 -5.80
CA MET A 96 -8.28 3.86 -4.92
C MET A 96 -7.79 5.17 -5.55
N ARG A 97 -7.38 5.16 -6.83
CA ARG A 97 -7.04 6.41 -7.53
C ARG A 97 -8.20 7.39 -7.56
N ARG A 98 -9.41 6.93 -7.89
CA ARG A 98 -10.61 7.77 -7.98
C ARG A 98 -10.93 8.44 -6.64
N ILE A 99 -10.97 7.68 -5.55
CA ILE A 99 -11.34 8.20 -4.24
C ILE A 99 -10.22 9.03 -3.60
N SER A 100 -8.95 8.79 -3.98
CA SER A 100 -7.82 9.58 -3.47
C SER A 100 -7.89 11.08 -3.76
N LYS A 101 -8.68 11.49 -4.75
CA LYS A 101 -8.94 12.92 -5.03
C LYS A 101 -9.68 13.63 -3.89
N LEU A 102 -10.39 12.88 -3.05
CA LEU A 102 -11.07 13.40 -1.86
C LEU A 102 -10.06 13.89 -0.81
N TYR A 103 -8.90 13.23 -0.71
CA TYR A 103 -7.85 13.64 0.20
C TYR A 103 -7.07 14.85 -0.34
N THR A 104 -6.59 15.66 0.60
CA THR A 104 -5.42 16.53 0.37
C THR A 104 -4.16 15.70 0.63
N SER A 105 -3.00 16.24 0.27
CA SER A 105 -1.70 15.62 0.63
C SER A 105 -1.30 15.85 2.09
N TYR A 106 -2.10 16.60 2.86
CA TYR A 106 -1.78 17.05 4.21
C TYR A 106 -2.45 16.19 5.29
N SER A 107 -1.64 15.61 6.18
CA SER A 107 -2.06 14.95 7.41
C SER A 107 -2.03 15.93 8.58
N TYR A 108 -3.20 16.27 9.12
CA TYR A 108 -3.32 17.18 10.26
C TYR A 108 -2.72 16.59 11.55
N GLU A 109 -2.95 15.30 11.80
CA GLU A 109 -2.48 14.65 13.03
C GLU A 109 -0.95 14.59 13.10
N LYS A 110 -0.30 14.39 11.95
CA LYS A 110 1.17 14.29 11.85
C LYS A 110 1.83 15.65 11.60
N GLY A 111 1.13 16.59 10.98
CA GLY A 111 1.73 17.85 10.51
C GLY A 111 2.66 17.63 9.33
N VAL A 112 2.27 16.75 8.40
CA VAL A 112 3.06 16.38 7.21
C VAL A 112 2.23 16.62 5.95
N ASP A 113 2.79 17.35 4.99
CA ASP A 113 2.25 17.43 3.62
C ASP A 113 3.13 16.60 2.69
N LEU A 114 2.57 15.54 2.12
CA LEU A 114 3.29 14.62 1.24
C LEU A 114 3.78 15.30 -0.05
N VAL A 115 3.04 16.26 -0.60
CA VAL A 115 3.44 16.96 -1.84
C VAL A 115 4.60 17.91 -1.59
N GLU A 116 4.66 18.51 -0.41
CA GLU A 116 5.77 19.38 0.00
C GLU A 116 7.00 18.58 0.48
N SER A 117 6.78 17.32 0.90
CA SER A 117 7.84 16.48 1.49
C SER A 117 8.49 15.52 0.50
N LEU A 118 7.77 15.07 -0.55
CA LEU A 118 8.18 13.98 -1.42
C LEU A 118 7.95 14.32 -2.90
N ASN A 119 8.90 13.93 -3.76
CA ASN A 119 8.66 13.89 -5.19
C ASN A 119 7.98 12.55 -5.55
N MET A 120 6.69 12.60 -5.88
CA MET A 120 5.87 11.40 -6.13
C MET A 120 5.35 11.35 -7.58
N CYS A 121 5.18 10.14 -8.13
CA CYS A 121 4.53 9.92 -9.41
C CYS A 121 3.58 8.72 -9.40
N ASP A 122 2.66 8.69 -10.37
CA ASP A 122 1.88 7.52 -10.72
C ASP A 122 2.43 6.97 -12.05
N VAL A 123 2.81 5.69 -12.08
CA VAL A 123 3.37 5.05 -13.28
C VAL A 123 2.32 4.26 -14.08
N GLY A 124 1.04 4.36 -13.69
CA GLY A 124 -0.04 3.61 -14.29
C GLY A 124 -0.10 2.18 -13.78
N ASP A 125 -0.52 1.26 -14.65
CA ASP A 125 -0.84 -0.11 -14.28
C ASP A 125 0.11 -1.12 -14.94
N VAL A 126 0.44 -2.17 -14.20
CA VAL A 126 1.03 -3.37 -14.77
C VAL A 126 0.00 -4.03 -15.68
N PHE A 127 0.39 -4.32 -16.92
CA PHE A 127 -0.47 -5.04 -17.85
C PHE A 127 -0.53 -6.53 -17.47
N THR A 128 -1.60 -6.91 -16.77
CA THR A 128 -1.88 -8.30 -16.36
C THR A 128 -2.75 -8.99 -17.42
N ILE A 129 -2.67 -10.32 -17.48
CA ILE A 129 -3.44 -11.13 -18.44
C ILE A 129 -4.12 -12.29 -17.72
N ALA A 130 -5.04 -12.98 -18.40
CA ALA A 130 -5.73 -14.17 -17.88
C ALA A 130 -4.80 -15.43 -17.80
N ASN A 131 -3.63 -15.27 -17.20
CA ASN A 131 -2.67 -16.32 -16.89
C ASN A 131 -1.83 -15.85 -15.69
N ILE A 132 -1.84 -16.64 -14.61
CA ILE A 132 -1.22 -16.28 -13.32
C ILE A 132 0.28 -16.07 -13.49
N GLU A 133 1.00 -17.09 -13.95
CA GLU A 133 2.47 -17.05 -14.05
C GLU A 133 2.98 -15.94 -14.99
N LYS A 134 2.35 -15.75 -16.16
CA LYS A 134 2.73 -14.64 -17.07
C LYS A 134 2.45 -13.26 -16.47
N SER A 135 1.40 -13.13 -15.66
CA SER A 135 1.13 -11.88 -14.95
C SER A 135 2.14 -11.68 -13.82
N PHE A 136 2.50 -12.73 -13.08
CA PHE A 136 3.56 -12.69 -12.08
C PHE A 136 4.90 -12.24 -12.67
N ASP A 137 5.24 -12.67 -13.89
CA ASP A 137 6.44 -12.19 -14.61
C ASP A 137 6.37 -10.70 -14.97
N GLN A 138 5.20 -10.19 -15.38
CA GLN A 138 5.01 -8.76 -15.65
C GLN A 138 5.10 -7.92 -14.37
N ILE A 139 4.44 -8.37 -13.29
CA ILE A 139 4.48 -7.72 -11.98
C ILE A 139 5.92 -7.66 -11.47
N PHE A 140 6.61 -8.81 -11.50
CA PHE A 140 8.01 -8.88 -11.10
C PHE A 140 8.87 -7.87 -11.87
N LYS A 141 8.74 -7.84 -13.21
CA LYS A 141 9.52 -6.92 -14.04
C LYS A 141 9.23 -5.45 -13.75
N ALA A 142 7.98 -5.09 -13.52
CA ALA A 142 7.57 -3.71 -13.26
C ALA A 142 8.07 -3.22 -11.88
N VAL A 143 7.84 -4.02 -10.83
CA VAL A 143 8.30 -3.69 -9.46
C VAL A 143 9.83 -3.67 -9.40
N SER A 144 10.50 -4.62 -10.05
CA SER A 144 11.97 -4.70 -10.14
C SER A 144 12.55 -3.46 -10.82
N HIS A 145 11.92 -2.98 -11.90
CA HIS A 145 12.34 -1.75 -12.57
C HIS A 145 12.24 -0.51 -11.68
N VAL A 146 11.15 -0.35 -10.93
CA VAL A 146 10.97 0.80 -10.02
C VAL A 146 11.96 0.73 -8.86
N PHE A 147 12.01 -0.41 -8.16
CA PHE A 147 12.80 -0.57 -6.95
C PHE A 147 14.31 -0.40 -7.24
N LYS A 148 14.82 -0.98 -8.33
CA LYS A 148 16.24 -0.87 -8.73
C LYS A 148 16.69 0.56 -9.00
N GLN A 149 15.78 1.49 -9.33
CA GLN A 149 16.11 2.90 -9.54
C GLN A 149 16.22 3.70 -8.23
N GLY A 150 16.00 3.05 -7.08
CA GLY A 150 16.02 3.65 -5.75
C GLY A 150 14.72 4.38 -5.39
N THR A 151 13.62 4.12 -6.11
CA THR A 151 12.30 4.68 -5.86
C THR A 151 11.45 3.70 -5.07
N LEU A 152 10.75 4.16 -4.03
CA LEU A 152 9.88 3.32 -3.21
C LEU A 152 8.64 2.90 -4.04
N PRO A 153 8.45 1.59 -4.32
CA PRO A 153 7.26 1.12 -5.00
C PRO A 153 6.09 1.01 -4.02
N VAL A 154 4.94 1.59 -4.40
CA VAL A 154 3.67 1.43 -3.70
C VAL A 154 2.67 0.81 -4.65
N MET A 155 2.34 -0.46 -4.43
CA MET A 155 1.42 -1.21 -5.27
C MET A 155 -0.02 -1.01 -4.79
N LEU A 156 -0.86 -0.47 -5.68
CA LEU A 156 -2.31 -0.51 -5.55
C LEU A 156 -2.74 -1.87 -6.06
N GLY A 157 -3.13 -2.75 -5.15
CA GLY A 157 -3.26 -4.16 -5.42
C GLY A 157 -4.55 -4.55 -6.15
N GLY A 158 -4.52 -5.80 -6.61
CA GLY A 158 -5.68 -6.62 -6.85
C GLY A 158 -5.77 -7.67 -5.74
N ASP A 159 -5.99 -8.94 -6.06
CA ASP A 159 -5.98 -10.03 -5.07
C ASP A 159 -4.58 -10.24 -4.46
N HIS A 160 -4.51 -10.93 -3.31
CA HIS A 160 -3.26 -11.09 -2.56
C HIS A 160 -2.22 -12.01 -3.23
N ALA A 161 -2.54 -12.69 -4.34
CA ALA A 161 -1.55 -13.54 -5.02
C ALA A 161 -0.37 -12.72 -5.56
N ILE A 162 -0.57 -11.42 -5.80
CA ILE A 162 0.46 -10.51 -6.28
C ILE A 162 1.58 -10.27 -5.26
N GLY A 163 1.38 -10.58 -3.97
CA GLY A 163 2.40 -10.38 -2.95
C GLY A 163 3.67 -11.18 -3.19
N TYR A 164 3.53 -12.38 -3.79
CA TYR A 164 4.68 -13.19 -4.19
C TYR A 164 5.58 -12.51 -5.25
N PRO A 165 5.09 -12.17 -6.46
CA PRO A 165 5.93 -11.49 -7.46
C PRO A 165 6.40 -10.10 -7.02
N CYS A 166 5.63 -9.37 -6.21
CA CYS A 166 6.02 -8.08 -5.64
C CYS A 166 7.24 -8.21 -4.71
N LEU A 167 7.16 -9.09 -3.70
CA LEU A 167 8.29 -9.32 -2.79
C LEU A 167 9.50 -9.88 -3.54
N ARG A 168 9.28 -10.84 -4.46
CA ARG A 168 10.35 -11.44 -5.27
C ARG A 168 11.16 -10.39 -6.02
N ALA A 169 10.49 -9.37 -6.58
CA ALA A 169 11.14 -8.29 -7.29
C ALA A 169 12.00 -7.41 -6.38
N ILE A 170 11.52 -7.09 -5.18
CA ILE A 170 12.26 -6.27 -4.21
C ILE A 170 13.45 -7.05 -3.66
N ALA A 171 13.22 -8.30 -3.25
CA ALA A 171 14.24 -9.15 -2.65
C ALA A 171 15.43 -9.41 -3.58
N GLU A 172 15.23 -9.45 -4.90
CA GLU A 172 16.31 -9.59 -5.90
C GLU A 172 17.36 -8.47 -5.82
N HIS A 173 16.98 -7.27 -5.36
CA HIS A 173 17.87 -6.09 -5.30
C HIS A 173 18.27 -5.69 -3.87
N VAL A 174 17.95 -6.51 -2.87
CA VAL A 174 18.38 -6.27 -1.48
C VAL A 174 19.55 -7.19 -1.13
N ASP A 175 20.70 -6.61 -0.81
CA ASP A 175 21.87 -7.36 -0.31
C ASP A 175 21.71 -7.71 1.18
N GLY A 176 20.89 -8.73 1.44
CA GLY A 176 20.63 -9.26 2.78
C GLY A 176 19.19 -9.73 2.94
N LYS A 177 18.86 -10.14 4.18
CA LYS A 177 17.52 -10.64 4.49
C LYS A 177 16.46 -9.54 4.34
N VAL A 178 15.29 -9.90 3.82
CA VAL A 178 14.09 -9.07 3.75
C VAL A 178 13.04 -9.66 4.69
N GLY A 179 12.58 -8.85 5.63
CA GLY A 179 11.45 -9.18 6.50
C GLY A 179 10.11 -8.84 5.87
N ILE A 180 9.06 -9.48 6.36
CA ILE A 180 7.71 -9.30 5.85
C ILE A 180 6.81 -9.05 7.05
N ILE A 181 6.15 -7.89 7.06
CA ILE A 181 5.01 -7.62 7.94
C ILE A 181 3.76 -7.73 7.09
N HIS A 182 2.92 -8.70 7.42
CA HIS A 182 1.72 -9.05 6.70
C HIS A 182 0.51 -8.80 7.61
N MET A 183 -0.33 -7.82 7.27
CA MET A 183 -1.53 -7.48 8.02
C MET A 183 -2.76 -8.03 7.29
N ASP A 184 -3.43 -9.02 7.88
CA ASP A 184 -4.46 -9.84 7.21
C ASP A 184 -5.31 -10.62 8.24
N ARG A 185 -6.50 -11.08 7.86
CA ARG A 185 -7.29 -12.09 8.59
C ARG A 185 -6.83 -13.51 8.29
N HIS A 186 -6.21 -13.72 7.14
CA HIS A 186 -5.85 -14.99 6.55
C HIS A 186 -4.35 -15.23 6.56
N LEU A 187 -3.97 -16.50 6.60
CA LEU A 187 -2.55 -16.87 6.66
C LEU A 187 -1.87 -16.87 5.30
N ASP A 188 -2.61 -17.12 4.22
CA ASP A 188 -2.07 -17.05 2.85
C ASP A 188 -0.76 -17.84 2.64
N LEU A 189 -0.68 -18.97 3.36
CA LEU A 189 0.51 -19.80 3.53
C LEU A 189 0.28 -21.23 3.04
N GLN A 190 -0.68 -21.47 2.14
CA GLN A 190 -0.87 -22.77 1.48
C GLN A 190 0.12 -22.92 0.33
N GLU A 191 0.51 -24.16 -0.02
CA GLU A 191 1.38 -24.38 -1.18
C GLU A 191 0.63 -24.15 -2.50
N LYS A 192 -0.64 -24.55 -2.53
CA LYS A 192 -1.56 -24.40 -3.66
C LYS A 192 -2.97 -24.23 -3.12
N ASP A 193 -3.82 -23.60 -3.91
CA ASP A 193 -5.27 -23.66 -3.75
C ASP A 193 -5.90 -23.76 -5.15
N MET A 194 -6.98 -24.54 -5.28
CA MET A 194 -7.58 -24.86 -6.58
C MET A 194 -6.56 -25.28 -7.67
N ASP A 195 -5.50 -26.01 -7.27
CA ASP A 195 -4.35 -26.49 -8.07
C ASP A 195 -3.35 -25.41 -8.58
N GLU A 196 -3.54 -24.15 -8.22
CA GLU A 196 -2.73 -23.01 -8.69
C GLU A 196 -2.19 -22.14 -7.54
N ARG A 197 -1.37 -21.14 -7.88
CA ARG A 197 -0.86 -20.10 -6.97
C ARG A 197 -1.89 -18.99 -6.77
N MET A 198 -2.95 -19.35 -6.07
CA MET A 198 -4.06 -18.44 -5.75
C MET A 198 -3.69 -17.46 -4.64
N HIS A 199 -4.61 -16.55 -4.32
CA HIS A 199 -4.40 -15.50 -3.32
C HIS A 199 -4.11 -16.03 -1.90
N THR A 200 -4.44 -17.29 -1.60
CA THR A 200 -4.14 -17.97 -0.32
C THR A 200 -2.74 -18.61 -0.25
N THR A 201 -1.88 -18.37 -1.24
CA THR A 201 -0.55 -19.01 -1.38
C THR A 201 0.69 -18.09 -1.43
N PRO A 202 0.60 -16.75 -1.47
CA PRO A 202 1.76 -15.90 -1.78
C PRO A 202 2.90 -16.10 -0.79
N TRP A 203 2.60 -16.26 0.51
CA TRP A 203 3.62 -16.32 1.55
C TRP A 203 4.34 -17.66 1.61
N PHE A 204 3.69 -18.75 1.18
CA PHE A 204 4.37 -20.03 1.02
C PHE A 204 5.48 -19.91 -0.02
N HIS A 205 5.21 -19.25 -1.14
CA HIS A 205 6.20 -19.08 -2.21
C HIS A 205 7.22 -17.98 -1.90
N ALA A 206 6.79 -16.87 -1.30
CA ALA A 206 7.66 -15.77 -0.90
C ALA A 206 8.74 -16.22 0.08
N THR A 207 8.39 -17.07 1.05
CA THR A 207 9.35 -17.53 2.06
C THR A 207 10.36 -18.58 1.54
N ASN A 208 10.20 -19.03 0.30
CA ASN A 208 11.20 -19.84 -0.41
C ASN A 208 12.25 -18.99 -1.16
N ILE A 209 12.09 -17.66 -1.20
CA ILE A 209 13.11 -16.77 -1.76
C ILE A 209 14.34 -16.80 -0.84
N PRO A 210 15.58 -17.01 -1.36
CA PRO A 210 16.75 -17.27 -0.54
C PRO A 210 17.04 -16.25 0.57
N ASN A 211 16.67 -14.99 0.35
CA ASN A 211 16.86 -13.89 1.30
C ASN A 211 15.55 -13.37 1.93
N ALA A 212 14.43 -14.08 1.83
CA ALA A 212 13.21 -13.76 2.58
C ALA A 212 12.78 -14.97 3.43
N PRO A 213 13.54 -15.33 4.47
CA PRO A 213 13.32 -16.58 5.18
C PRO A 213 12.01 -16.55 6.00
N PRO A 214 11.37 -17.71 6.23
CA PRO A 214 10.09 -17.79 6.94
C PRO A 214 10.13 -17.21 8.37
N GLU A 215 11.27 -17.30 9.05
CA GLU A 215 11.48 -16.72 10.39
C GLU A 215 11.33 -15.18 10.45
N ASN A 216 11.44 -14.51 9.30
CA ASN A 216 11.26 -13.07 9.15
C ASN A 216 9.86 -12.70 8.62
N LEU A 217 8.96 -13.68 8.43
CA LEU A 217 7.54 -13.45 8.17
C LEU A 217 6.77 -13.37 9.48
N VAL A 218 6.14 -12.22 9.70
CA VAL A 218 5.16 -12.03 10.78
C VAL A 218 3.82 -11.58 10.21
N GLN A 219 2.78 -12.29 10.64
CA GLN A 219 1.41 -12.09 10.20
C GLN A 219 0.57 -11.61 11.37
N VAL A 220 -0.19 -10.54 11.19
CA VAL A 220 -0.86 -9.83 12.28
C VAL A 220 -2.32 -9.60 11.95
N GLY A 221 -3.19 -9.93 12.89
CA GLY A 221 -4.64 -9.84 12.70
C GLY A 221 -5.28 -11.16 12.28
N ILE A 222 -4.53 -12.26 12.30
CA ILE A 222 -5.00 -13.57 11.85
C ILE A 222 -6.20 -14.03 12.70
N GLY A 223 -7.21 -14.61 12.09
CA GLY A 223 -8.29 -15.21 12.89
C GLY A 223 -9.55 -15.48 12.11
N GLY A 224 -10.59 -15.82 12.85
CA GLY A 224 -11.87 -16.18 12.27
C GLY A 224 -11.97 -17.65 11.84
N TRP A 225 -13.02 -17.96 11.10
CA TRP A 225 -13.38 -19.31 10.70
C TRP A 225 -12.85 -19.71 9.32
N GLN A 226 -12.20 -18.77 8.63
CA GLN A 226 -11.78 -18.90 7.24
C GLN A 226 -10.30 -19.31 7.08
N VAL A 227 -9.52 -19.37 8.18
CA VAL A 227 -8.12 -19.80 8.14
C VAL A 227 -7.99 -21.32 7.95
N PRO A 228 -7.37 -21.81 6.86
CA PRO A 228 -7.24 -23.24 6.59
C PRO A 228 -6.24 -23.91 7.53
N ARG A 229 -6.56 -25.11 8.02
CA ARG A 229 -5.69 -25.89 8.92
C ARG A 229 -4.31 -26.19 8.32
N GLU A 230 -4.22 -26.30 7.01
CA GLU A 230 -2.96 -26.49 6.28
C GLU A 230 -2.02 -25.30 6.48
N ALA A 231 -2.49 -24.07 6.31
CA ALA A 231 -1.67 -22.88 6.54
C ALA A 231 -1.15 -22.82 7.98
N VAL A 232 -1.97 -23.21 8.97
CA VAL A 232 -1.55 -23.30 10.38
C VAL A 232 -0.48 -24.40 10.58
N GLN A 233 -0.51 -25.49 9.81
CA GLN A 233 0.57 -26.49 9.83
C GLN A 233 1.87 -25.90 9.28
N ASN A 234 1.79 -25.10 8.22
CA ASN A 234 2.94 -24.43 7.63
C ASN A 234 3.57 -23.40 8.57
N VAL A 235 2.77 -22.67 9.37
CA VAL A 235 3.29 -21.79 10.44
C VAL A 235 4.23 -22.57 11.38
N ARG A 236 3.80 -23.75 11.86
CA ARG A 236 4.62 -24.61 12.74
C ARG A 236 5.82 -25.23 12.02
N LYS A 237 5.63 -25.66 10.77
CA LYS A 237 6.66 -26.34 9.98
C LYS A 237 7.81 -25.40 9.61
N PHE A 238 7.48 -24.16 9.25
CA PHE A 238 8.44 -23.16 8.79
C PHE A 238 8.87 -22.19 9.88
N ASN A 239 8.25 -22.25 11.07
CA ASN A 239 8.54 -21.38 12.20
C ASN A 239 8.33 -19.88 11.86
N THR A 240 7.23 -19.58 11.14
CA THR A 240 6.76 -18.21 10.92
C THR A 240 6.05 -17.71 12.18
N THR A 241 5.78 -16.39 12.26
CA THR A 241 5.01 -15.82 13.37
C THR A 241 3.60 -15.46 12.91
N ALA A 242 2.58 -15.96 13.60
CA ALA A 242 1.19 -15.56 13.40
C ALA A 242 0.63 -15.01 14.72
N ILE A 243 0.20 -13.76 14.71
CA ILE A 243 -0.42 -13.04 15.83
C ILE A 243 -1.90 -12.92 15.52
N SER A 244 -2.73 -13.56 16.33
CA SER A 244 -4.17 -13.56 16.10
C SER A 244 -4.82 -12.24 16.50
N ILE A 245 -6.02 -11.94 16.00
CA ILE A 245 -6.78 -10.77 16.47
C ILE A 245 -7.11 -10.84 17.97
N ASP A 246 -7.29 -12.05 18.51
CA ASP A 246 -7.45 -12.27 19.95
C ASP A 246 -6.16 -11.91 20.72
N ASP A 247 -4.99 -12.17 20.14
CA ASP A 247 -3.71 -11.75 20.72
C ASP A 247 -3.57 -10.22 20.64
N VAL A 248 -4.06 -9.60 19.56
CA VAL A 248 -4.11 -8.14 19.43
C VAL A 248 -4.94 -7.51 20.54
N GLU A 249 -6.12 -8.06 20.81
CA GLU A 249 -6.99 -7.58 21.89
C GLU A 249 -6.31 -7.74 23.27
N LYS A 250 -5.65 -8.87 23.52
CA LYS A 250 -5.00 -9.17 24.81
C LYS A 250 -3.73 -8.37 25.05
N LEU A 251 -2.89 -8.20 24.02
CA LEU A 251 -1.57 -7.60 24.13
C LEU A 251 -1.58 -6.08 23.89
N GLY A 252 -2.55 -5.59 23.12
CA GLY A 252 -2.62 -4.21 22.66
C GLY A 252 -1.72 -3.92 21.46
N ILE A 253 -2.11 -2.90 20.69
CA ILE A 253 -1.50 -2.56 19.39
C ILE A 253 0.00 -2.28 19.48
N GLU A 254 0.44 -1.54 20.49
CA GLU A 254 1.86 -1.20 20.66
C GLU A 254 2.73 -2.43 20.87
N LYS A 255 2.29 -3.38 21.70
CA LYS A 255 3.06 -4.59 21.97
C LYS A 255 3.10 -5.50 20.75
N VAL A 256 1.99 -5.59 20.01
CA VAL A 256 1.92 -6.33 18.75
C VAL A 256 2.87 -5.74 17.72
N ALA A 257 2.89 -4.41 17.57
CA ALA A 257 3.81 -3.73 16.64
C ALA A 257 5.27 -3.96 17.02
N GLU A 258 5.62 -3.92 18.31
CA GLU A 258 6.96 -4.27 18.81
C GLU A 258 7.36 -5.69 18.40
N ILE A 259 6.49 -6.69 18.64
CA ILE A 259 6.74 -8.09 18.27
C ILE A 259 6.88 -8.22 16.75
N ALA A 260 6.01 -7.58 15.97
CA ALA A 260 6.07 -7.63 14.52
C ALA A 260 7.40 -7.07 14.00
N LEU A 261 7.82 -5.92 14.51
CA LEU A 261 9.11 -5.33 14.15
C LEU A 261 10.29 -6.22 14.57
N GLU A 262 10.29 -6.77 15.78
CA GLU A 262 11.34 -7.68 16.25
C GLU A 262 11.51 -8.88 15.30
N LYS A 263 10.39 -9.50 14.89
CA LYS A 263 10.39 -10.66 13.99
C LYS A 263 10.81 -10.30 12.58
N ALA A 264 10.25 -9.23 12.01
CA ALA A 264 10.58 -8.80 10.66
C ALA A 264 12.06 -8.40 10.53
N TRP A 265 12.63 -7.74 11.54
CA TRP A 265 14.04 -7.32 11.55
C TRP A 265 15.03 -8.39 12.07
N GLN A 266 14.55 -9.55 12.49
CA GLN A 266 15.36 -10.61 13.10
C GLN A 266 16.53 -11.02 12.20
N GLY A 267 17.66 -11.39 12.82
CA GLY A 267 18.81 -11.94 12.07
C GLY A 267 19.53 -10.93 11.18
N GLY A 268 19.35 -9.63 11.43
CA GLY A 268 20.03 -8.56 10.70
C GLY A 268 19.43 -8.27 9.33
N ALA A 269 18.10 -8.40 9.19
CA ALA A 269 17.41 -8.01 7.97
C ALA A 269 17.76 -6.57 7.57
N LYS A 270 17.85 -6.34 6.26
CA LYS A 270 18.27 -5.07 5.66
C LYS A 270 17.09 -4.24 5.20
N ALA A 271 15.94 -4.88 5.05
CA ALA A 271 14.72 -4.28 4.57
C ALA A 271 13.51 -5.01 5.15
N VAL A 272 12.39 -4.30 5.28
CA VAL A 272 11.09 -4.87 5.62
C VAL A 272 10.08 -4.45 4.56
N TYR A 273 9.42 -5.45 3.98
CA TYR A 273 8.28 -5.29 3.09
C TYR A 273 6.98 -5.30 3.90
N LEU A 274 6.07 -4.39 3.57
CA LEU A 274 4.77 -4.29 4.21
C LEU A 274 3.67 -4.71 3.24
N SER A 275 2.97 -5.81 3.54
CA SER A 275 1.72 -6.14 2.85
C SER A 275 0.54 -5.87 3.76
N VAL A 276 -0.45 -5.13 3.26
CA VAL A 276 -1.70 -4.86 3.95
C VAL A 276 -2.86 -5.40 3.11
N ASP A 277 -3.50 -6.44 3.61
CA ASP A 277 -4.81 -6.85 3.12
C ASP A 277 -5.88 -5.93 3.73
N ILE A 278 -6.76 -5.37 2.89
CA ILE A 278 -7.84 -4.51 3.39
C ILE A 278 -8.83 -5.31 4.24
N ASP A 279 -8.94 -6.62 4.04
CA ASP A 279 -9.85 -7.48 4.80
C ASP A 279 -9.38 -7.73 6.25
N SER A 280 -8.16 -7.34 6.61
CA SER A 280 -7.65 -7.28 7.98
C SER A 280 -8.55 -6.44 8.89
N PHE A 281 -9.21 -5.43 8.33
CA PHE A 281 -10.19 -4.60 9.03
C PHE A 281 -11.54 -5.30 9.13
N ASP A 282 -12.30 -4.99 10.18
CA ASP A 282 -13.62 -5.57 10.37
C ASP A 282 -14.54 -5.29 9.17
N ALA A 283 -15.22 -6.34 8.67
CA ALA A 283 -16.10 -6.28 7.51
C ALA A 283 -17.22 -5.23 7.60
N GLY A 284 -17.56 -4.74 8.80
CA GLY A 284 -18.47 -3.62 9.01
C GLY A 284 -17.91 -2.26 8.55
N PHE A 285 -16.58 -2.13 8.38
CA PHE A 285 -15.92 -0.93 7.85
C PHE A 285 -15.40 -1.11 6.41
N VAL A 286 -15.09 -2.34 6.01
CA VAL A 286 -14.51 -2.68 4.70
C VAL A 286 -15.36 -3.71 3.94
N PRO A 287 -16.61 -3.38 3.57
CA PRO A 287 -17.49 -4.34 2.89
C PRO A 287 -16.97 -4.74 1.49
N GLY A 288 -16.11 -3.93 0.88
CA GLY A 288 -15.57 -4.09 -0.46
C GLY A 288 -14.34 -4.98 -0.52
N THR A 289 -14.46 -6.25 -0.12
CA THR A 289 -13.40 -7.25 -0.23
C THR A 289 -13.94 -8.62 -0.68
N GLY A 290 -13.04 -9.46 -1.20
CA GLY A 290 -13.35 -10.81 -1.68
C GLY A 290 -13.73 -11.79 -0.56
N TRP A 291 -13.01 -11.73 0.57
CA TRP A 291 -13.14 -12.66 1.71
C TRP A 291 -13.41 -11.89 3.03
N PRO A 292 -14.60 -11.30 3.21
CA PRO A 292 -14.88 -10.52 4.41
C PRO A 292 -14.99 -11.42 5.65
N GLU A 293 -14.28 -11.06 6.72
CA GLU A 293 -14.37 -11.73 8.03
C GLU A 293 -14.72 -10.70 9.13
N PRO A 294 -15.85 -10.87 9.86
CA PRO A 294 -16.16 -10.04 11.01
C PRO A 294 -15.17 -10.22 12.19
N GLY A 295 -15.06 -9.22 13.04
CA GLY A 295 -14.18 -9.21 14.21
C GLY A 295 -12.72 -8.92 13.87
N GLY A 296 -12.46 -8.12 12.83
CA GLY A 296 -11.13 -7.65 12.45
C GLY A 296 -10.72 -6.36 13.18
N PHE A 297 -9.67 -5.71 12.69
CA PHE A 297 -9.24 -4.42 13.24
C PHE A 297 -10.31 -3.34 13.06
N THR A 298 -10.51 -2.49 14.06
CA THR A 298 -11.13 -1.20 13.80
C THR A 298 -10.17 -0.30 13.02
N PRO A 299 -10.66 0.66 12.21
CA PRO A 299 -9.79 1.58 11.47
C PRO A 299 -8.75 2.28 12.34
N ARG A 300 -9.11 2.65 13.58
CA ARG A 300 -8.18 3.31 14.52
C ARG A 300 -7.04 2.41 14.96
N GLU A 301 -7.31 1.12 15.20
CA GLU A 301 -6.31 0.16 15.62
C GLU A 301 -5.32 -0.15 14.49
N GLY A 302 -5.83 -0.44 13.30
CA GLY A 302 -4.99 -0.72 12.13
C GLY A 302 -4.12 0.47 11.74
N LEU A 303 -4.68 1.69 11.68
CA LEU A 303 -3.90 2.89 11.38
C LEU A 303 -2.81 3.15 12.43
N LYS A 304 -3.06 2.84 13.71
CA LYS A 304 -2.05 2.96 14.77
C LYS A 304 -0.95 1.91 14.64
N PHE A 305 -1.30 0.66 14.35
CA PHE A 305 -0.32 -0.40 14.10
C PHE A 305 0.61 -0.02 12.94
N LEU A 306 0.02 0.44 11.83
CA LEU A 306 0.74 0.82 10.62
C LEU A 306 1.62 2.07 10.83
N ASP A 307 1.18 3.05 11.64
CA ASP A 307 2.02 4.20 12.03
C ASP A 307 3.31 3.74 12.71
N ILE A 308 3.22 2.84 13.70
CA ILE A 308 4.38 2.33 14.44
C ILE A 308 5.31 1.56 13.50
N VAL A 309 4.77 0.68 12.66
CA VAL A 309 5.56 -0.10 11.68
C VAL A 309 6.27 0.81 10.68
N ALA A 310 5.55 1.77 10.10
CA ALA A 310 6.07 2.66 9.08
C ALA A 310 7.18 3.60 9.60
N ARG A 311 7.16 3.96 10.89
CA ARG A 311 8.23 4.76 11.53
C ARG A 311 9.60 4.09 11.54
N GLU A 312 9.67 2.77 11.41
CA GLU A 312 10.95 2.06 11.28
C GLU A 312 11.51 2.06 9.85
N GLY A 313 10.66 2.37 8.87
CA GLY A 313 10.99 2.38 7.45
C GLY A 313 10.72 1.04 6.77
N ILE A 314 10.18 1.10 5.56
CA ILE A 314 9.86 -0.07 4.72
C ILE A 314 10.52 0.08 3.35
N CYS A 315 10.77 -1.04 2.66
CA CYS A 315 11.37 -1.05 1.33
C CYS A 315 10.35 -1.04 0.17
N GLY A 316 9.09 -1.26 0.49
CA GLY A 316 7.98 -1.24 -0.45
C GLY A 316 6.73 -1.68 0.27
N MET A 317 5.58 -1.35 -0.31
CA MET A 317 4.31 -1.85 0.20
C MET A 317 3.34 -2.18 -0.92
N GLU A 318 2.43 -3.08 -0.59
CA GLU A 318 1.18 -3.24 -1.32
C GLU A 318 -0.01 -3.10 -0.39
N LEU A 319 -1.13 -2.68 -0.98
CA LEU A 319 -2.44 -2.73 -0.37
C LEU A 319 -3.38 -3.47 -1.32
N VAL A 320 -3.92 -4.60 -0.87
CA VAL A 320 -4.63 -5.58 -1.72
C VAL A 320 -6.09 -5.75 -1.32
N GLU A 321 -6.81 -6.55 -2.12
CA GLU A 321 -8.20 -7.02 -1.92
C GLU A 321 -9.29 -5.94 -1.86
N VAL A 322 -8.98 -4.68 -2.19
CA VAL A 322 -10.00 -3.67 -2.45
C VAL A 322 -10.83 -4.08 -3.67
N SER A 323 -12.08 -4.44 -3.44
CA SER A 323 -13.01 -4.98 -4.44
C SER A 323 -14.23 -4.05 -4.60
N PRO A 324 -14.18 -3.11 -5.56
CA PRO A 324 -15.24 -2.11 -5.78
C PRO A 324 -16.64 -2.66 -6.01
N PRO A 325 -16.86 -3.83 -6.64
CA PRO A 325 -18.21 -4.39 -6.79
C PRO A 325 -18.94 -4.66 -5.47
N TYR A 326 -18.22 -4.80 -4.37
CA TYR A 326 -18.77 -5.03 -3.03
C TYR A 326 -18.62 -3.81 -2.11
N ASP A 327 -17.92 -2.76 -2.56
CA ASP A 327 -17.70 -1.57 -1.76
C ASP A 327 -18.97 -0.69 -1.70
N VAL A 328 -19.21 -0.10 -0.54
CA VAL A 328 -20.38 0.75 -0.29
C VAL A 328 -19.92 2.17 -0.09
N SER A 329 -20.30 3.06 -1.01
CA SER A 329 -19.91 4.49 -0.97
C SER A 329 -18.39 4.71 -0.92
N ASP A 330 -17.63 3.88 -1.65
CA ASP A 330 -16.17 3.90 -1.72
C ASP A 330 -15.46 3.80 -0.35
N GLN A 331 -16.12 3.29 0.71
CA GLN A 331 -15.57 3.28 2.07
C GLN A 331 -14.30 2.43 2.19
N THR A 332 -14.28 1.28 1.51
CA THR A 332 -13.15 0.36 1.53
C THR A 332 -11.98 0.96 0.75
N ALA A 333 -12.23 1.49 -0.45
CA ALA A 333 -11.21 2.18 -1.23
C ALA A 333 -10.68 3.44 -0.52
N LEU A 334 -11.54 4.16 0.23
CA LEU A 334 -11.18 5.33 1.01
C LEU A 334 -10.22 4.95 2.15
N LEU A 335 -10.54 3.91 2.93
CA LEU A 335 -9.66 3.42 4.00
C LEU A 335 -8.34 2.91 3.42
N GLY A 336 -8.38 2.18 2.31
CA GLY A 336 -7.18 1.76 1.60
C GLY A 336 -6.28 2.93 1.22
N THR A 337 -6.86 3.96 0.61
CA THR A 337 -6.11 5.17 0.27
C THR A 337 -5.54 5.86 1.53
N ARG A 338 -6.31 5.91 2.62
CA ARG A 338 -5.86 6.48 3.90
C ARG A 338 -4.64 5.75 4.46
N ILE A 339 -4.64 4.42 4.41
CA ILE A 339 -3.53 3.59 4.88
C ILE A 339 -2.24 3.97 4.16
N ILE A 340 -2.27 4.03 2.82
CA ILE A 340 -1.10 4.41 2.02
C ILE A 340 -0.60 5.81 2.41
N CYS A 341 -1.51 6.79 2.53
CA CYS A 341 -1.14 8.15 2.92
C CYS A 341 -0.51 8.21 4.32
N ASP A 342 -1.08 7.49 5.29
CA ASP A 342 -0.59 7.49 6.67
C ASP A 342 0.75 6.75 6.81
N VAL A 343 0.98 5.67 6.06
CA VAL A 343 2.27 4.98 6.01
C VAL A 343 3.35 5.94 5.48
N LEU A 344 3.11 6.58 4.34
CA LEU A 344 4.05 7.55 3.76
C LEU A 344 4.30 8.74 4.71
N ALA A 345 3.24 9.28 5.30
CA ALA A 345 3.36 10.41 6.23
C ALA A 345 4.14 10.02 7.50
N SER A 346 3.96 8.80 8.00
CA SER A 346 4.72 8.27 9.15
C SER A 346 6.21 8.11 8.84
N MET A 347 6.54 7.63 7.64
CA MET A 347 7.93 7.52 7.19
C MET A 347 8.59 8.89 7.01
N VAL A 348 7.84 9.89 6.50
CA VAL A 348 8.32 11.27 6.40
C VAL A 348 8.57 11.86 7.78
N ASP A 349 7.60 11.77 8.71
CA ASP A 349 7.72 12.25 10.10
C ASP A 349 8.93 11.60 10.82
N ALA A 350 9.20 10.32 10.55
CA ALA A 350 10.34 9.60 11.10
C ALA A 350 11.68 9.79 10.34
N GLY A 351 11.69 10.52 9.23
CA GLY A 351 12.90 10.72 8.41
C GLY A 351 13.43 9.43 7.75
N LYS A 352 12.54 8.48 7.46
CA LYS A 352 12.85 7.17 6.84
C LYS A 352 12.64 7.14 5.32
N LEU A 353 11.98 8.13 4.74
CA LEU A 353 11.77 8.27 3.30
C LEU A 353 12.78 9.27 2.69
N GLY A 354 13.20 9.06 1.44
CA GLY A 354 14.14 9.95 0.73
C GLY A 354 15.63 9.56 0.81
N LYS A 355 15.97 8.40 1.40
CA LYS A 355 17.29 7.78 1.25
C LYS A 355 17.18 6.69 0.19
N LYS A 356 17.85 6.86 -0.96
CA LYS A 356 17.96 5.80 -1.95
C LYS A 356 18.55 4.56 -1.28
N PHE A 357 17.91 3.40 -1.43
CA PHE A 357 18.51 2.13 -1.03
C PHE A 357 19.78 1.95 -1.88
N SER A 358 20.95 2.15 -1.27
CA SER A 358 22.26 2.05 -1.90
C SER A 358 22.95 0.76 -1.54
#